data_AF-A0YV70-F1
#
_entry.id   AF-A0YV70-F1
#
_cell.length_a   1.000
_cell.length_b   1.000
_cell.length_c   1.000
_cell.angle_alpha   90.00
_cell.angle_beta   90.00
_cell.angle_gamma   90.00
#
_symmetry.space_group_name_H-M   'P 1'
#
loop_
_entity.id
_entity.type
_entity.pdbx_description
1 polymer ?
#
loop_
_entity_poly.entity_id
_entity_poly.type
_entity_poly.pdbx_seq_one_letter_code
_entity_poly.pdbx_strand_id
1 'polypeptide(L)'
;MEQFIGRVLGDRYRIESLLGGQVGRRTFLAHDLQTGLSVVVKLLLFSPDFTWEYLKLFEREASVLKSLDHPAIPQYLDDFELEMEWGKGFAFVQTYIEAKSLLKWIESGRTFSQADLKAIAKQLLEILDYLHRRQPPVIHRDIKPSNILLGDRSGHSVGQVYLIDLGSVQTVVHGGTRTIVGTYGYMPPEQFGGHTTSASDLYALGATLIYLATGQHPDQLPQQQMRIRFENRVHLSFNMIDWLKSMTEPNVELRFQSAKQALEALENSNFRKNQLFVTKPNGSKVIVTKTEEMFEIFIPPRGFHLYLIFLIPLAIVWNSFTASLLWAMLSNFSWTGLFFYLVFFTFFSRAGLSMIAYIPFSLFGVTTLRITPAKISLISKIFGVQYGQPFIGHRSDITKVELSPVLYQKDSDGNSVKVHPKINIWVGVKKCTSNTINGLTPPEIDWLAHELSDWLNLPISRG
;
A
#
# COMPACT_ATOMS: atom_id res chain seq x y z
N MET A 1 -1.44 0.03 -46.19
CA MET A 1 -0.68 -0.79 -45.21
C MET A 1 0.52 -1.47 -45.88
N GLU A 2 0.36 -1.98 -47.10
CA GLU A 2 1.40 -2.68 -47.88
C GLU A 2 2.49 -1.78 -48.50
N GLN A 3 2.30 -0.46 -48.55
CA GLN A 3 3.17 0.46 -49.30
C GLN A 3 4.66 0.44 -48.91
N PHE A 4 4.99 0.01 -47.69
CA PHE A 4 6.37 -0.07 -47.22
C PHE A 4 6.99 -1.46 -47.41
N ILE A 5 6.17 -2.52 -47.51
CA ILE A 5 6.68 -3.90 -47.56
C ILE A 5 7.46 -4.08 -48.86
N GLY A 6 8.66 -4.64 -48.75
CA GLY A 6 9.60 -4.84 -49.86
C GLY A 6 10.44 -3.60 -50.23
N ARG A 7 10.10 -2.40 -49.73
CA ARG A 7 10.92 -1.20 -49.96
C ARG A 7 12.17 -1.20 -49.10
N VAL A 8 13.22 -0.57 -49.61
CA VAL A 8 14.46 -0.29 -48.86
C VAL A 8 14.38 1.13 -48.32
N LEU A 9 14.55 1.28 -47.00
CA LEU A 9 14.62 2.58 -46.31
C LEU A 9 16.07 2.87 -45.91
N GLY A 10 16.47 4.15 -45.99
CA GLY A 10 17.84 4.59 -45.66
C GLY A 10 18.92 3.87 -46.47
N ASP A 11 18.60 3.46 -47.71
CA ASP A 11 19.47 2.69 -48.62
C ASP A 11 20.05 1.39 -48.03
N ARG A 12 19.47 0.88 -46.94
CA ARG A 12 20.02 -0.23 -46.16
C ARG A 12 18.99 -1.21 -45.62
N TYR A 13 17.80 -0.76 -45.23
CA TYR A 13 16.85 -1.57 -44.48
C TYR A 13 15.67 -1.98 -45.36
N ARG A 14 15.63 -3.25 -45.79
CA ARG A 14 14.49 -3.77 -46.55
C ARG A 14 13.36 -4.16 -45.60
N ILE A 15 12.21 -3.49 -45.70
CA ILE A 15 11.05 -3.76 -44.86
C ILE A 15 10.41 -5.10 -45.24
N GLU A 16 10.21 -5.98 -44.24
CA GLU A 16 9.63 -7.31 -44.44
C GLU A 16 8.17 -7.36 -44.01
N SER A 17 7.84 -6.85 -42.82
CA SER A 17 6.48 -6.90 -42.29
C SER A 17 6.21 -5.81 -41.24
N LEU A 18 4.93 -5.50 -41.04
CA LEU A 18 4.49 -4.59 -39.98
C LEU A 18 4.37 -5.36 -38.66
N LEU A 19 5.11 -4.94 -37.63
CA LEU A 19 5.04 -5.52 -36.29
C LEU A 19 3.95 -4.86 -35.43
N GLY A 20 3.70 -3.57 -35.65
CA GLY A 20 2.68 -2.80 -34.96
C GLY A 20 2.78 -1.31 -35.26
N GLY A 21 1.84 -0.52 -34.74
CA GLY A 21 1.87 0.93 -34.89
C GLY A 21 0.50 1.58 -34.83
N GLN A 22 0.50 2.90 -34.65
CA GLN A 22 -0.66 3.77 -34.76
C GLN A 22 -0.50 4.66 -36.00
N VAL A 23 -1.49 5.53 -36.27
CA VAL A 23 -1.34 6.56 -37.31
C VAL A 23 -0.12 7.44 -36.96
N GLY A 24 0.78 7.65 -37.92
CA GLY A 24 2.01 8.43 -37.72
C GLY A 24 3.20 7.68 -37.10
N ARG A 25 3.02 6.68 -36.22
CA ARG A 25 4.12 5.86 -35.64
C ARG A 25 3.99 4.39 -36.00
N ARG A 26 4.95 3.85 -36.75
CA ARG A 26 4.93 2.46 -37.21
C ARG A 26 6.20 1.72 -36.83
N THR A 27 6.08 0.44 -36.54
CA THR A 27 7.18 -0.45 -36.19
C THR A 27 7.21 -1.60 -37.18
N PHE A 28 8.32 -1.75 -37.88
CA PHE A 28 8.49 -2.76 -38.92
C PHE A 28 9.60 -3.74 -38.55
N LEU A 29 9.44 -4.99 -38.97
CA LEU A 29 10.54 -5.93 -39.14
C LEU A 29 11.21 -5.61 -40.48
N ALA A 30 12.53 -5.53 -40.48
CA ALA A 30 13.33 -5.30 -41.68
C ALA A 30 14.56 -6.18 -41.70
N HIS A 31 15.11 -6.39 -42.89
CA HIS A 31 16.39 -7.02 -43.13
C HIS A 31 17.44 -5.95 -43.40
N ASP A 32 18.50 -5.92 -42.59
CA ASP A 32 19.65 -5.05 -42.82
C ASP A 32 20.51 -5.63 -43.95
N LEU A 33 20.55 -4.96 -45.10
CA LEU A 33 21.25 -5.41 -46.30
C LEU A 33 22.77 -5.39 -46.16
N GLN A 34 23.32 -4.70 -45.17
CA GLN A 34 24.77 -4.67 -44.92
C GLN A 34 25.21 -5.82 -44.02
N THR A 35 24.46 -6.12 -42.96
CA THR A 35 24.82 -7.14 -41.97
C THR A 35 24.17 -8.49 -42.20
N GLY A 36 23.09 -8.55 -42.98
CA GLY A 36 22.27 -9.74 -43.20
C GLY A 36 21.40 -10.13 -42.01
N LEU A 37 21.29 -9.28 -40.99
CA LEU A 37 20.53 -9.54 -39.78
C LEU A 37 19.13 -8.91 -39.84
N SER A 38 18.17 -9.54 -39.16
CA SER A 38 16.87 -8.93 -38.93
C SER A 38 16.95 -7.82 -37.89
N VAL A 39 16.28 -6.71 -38.15
CA VAL A 39 16.24 -5.52 -37.30
C VAL A 39 14.82 -4.97 -37.18
N VAL A 40 14.59 -4.13 -36.19
CA VAL A 40 13.32 -3.40 -36.03
C VAL A 40 13.53 -1.95 -36.46
N VAL A 41 12.72 -1.47 -37.39
CA VAL A 41 12.68 -0.08 -37.84
C VAL A 41 11.44 0.59 -37.24
N LYS A 42 11.64 1.53 -36.31
CA LYS A 42 10.57 2.40 -35.82
C LYS A 42 10.55 3.68 -36.65
N LEU A 43 9.39 4.01 -37.18
CA LEU A 43 9.14 5.10 -38.11
C LEU A 43 8.15 6.10 -37.51
N LEU A 44 8.49 7.38 -37.59
CA LEU A 44 7.61 8.51 -37.31
C LEU A 44 7.42 9.32 -38.60
N LEU A 45 6.18 9.41 -39.09
CA LEU A 45 5.82 10.18 -40.29
C LEU A 45 5.19 11.52 -39.90
N PHE A 46 5.55 12.58 -40.62
CA PHE A 46 4.89 13.89 -40.50
C PHE A 46 3.61 13.90 -41.33
N SER A 47 2.56 13.28 -40.79
CA SER A 47 1.21 13.31 -41.32
C SER A 47 0.43 14.53 -40.82
N PRO A 48 -0.75 14.87 -41.39
CA PRO A 48 -1.61 15.92 -40.85
C PRO A 48 -1.98 15.73 -39.37
N ASP A 49 -2.05 14.47 -38.91
CA ASP A 49 -2.32 14.11 -37.50
C ASP A 49 -1.07 14.12 -36.60
N PHE A 50 0.06 14.64 -37.09
CA PHE A 50 1.30 14.71 -36.33
C PHE A 50 1.18 15.70 -35.16
N THR A 51 1.73 15.31 -34.01
CA THR A 51 1.84 16.17 -32.83
C THR A 51 3.29 16.24 -32.37
N TRP A 52 3.68 17.39 -31.81
CA TRP A 52 5.02 17.58 -31.25
C TRP A 52 5.31 16.63 -30.08
N GLU A 53 4.27 16.20 -29.37
CA GLU A 53 4.35 15.17 -28.33
C GLU A 53 4.85 13.85 -28.89
N TYR A 54 4.41 13.42 -30.08
CA TYR A 54 4.88 12.18 -30.70
C TYR A 54 6.35 12.24 -31.09
N LEU A 55 6.82 13.37 -31.60
CA LEU A 55 8.25 13.57 -31.85
C LEU A 55 9.07 13.51 -30.57
N LYS A 56 8.65 14.21 -29.52
CA LYS A 56 9.33 14.18 -28.22
C LYS A 56 9.43 12.77 -27.64
N LEU A 57 8.36 11.98 -27.71
CA LEU A 57 8.37 10.59 -27.23
C LEU A 57 9.26 9.69 -28.09
N PHE A 58 9.29 9.92 -29.41
CA PHE A 58 10.12 9.17 -30.35
C PHE A 58 11.61 9.45 -30.17
N GLU A 59 12.01 10.72 -30.13
CA GLU A 59 13.40 11.13 -29.88
C GLU A 59 13.88 10.68 -28.50
N ARG A 60 13.01 10.76 -27.49
CA ARG A 60 13.32 10.29 -26.15
C ARG A 60 13.58 8.79 -26.11
N GLU A 61 12.75 8.00 -26.79
CA GLU A 61 12.96 6.56 -26.88
C GLU A 61 14.34 6.24 -27.47
N ALA A 62 14.65 6.83 -28.63
CA ALA A 62 15.94 6.63 -29.28
C ALA A 62 17.10 7.08 -28.40
N SER A 63 17.00 8.26 -27.77
CA SER A 63 18.04 8.79 -26.88
C SER A 63 18.26 7.92 -25.64
N VAL A 64 17.18 7.39 -25.04
CA VAL A 64 17.30 6.47 -23.91
C VAL A 64 17.96 5.18 -24.39
N LEU A 65 17.48 4.58 -25.47
CA LEU A 65 18.02 3.32 -26.00
C LEU A 65 19.51 3.42 -26.34
N LYS A 66 19.96 4.56 -26.92
CA LYS A 66 21.38 4.87 -27.17
C LYS A 66 22.25 4.81 -25.90
N SER A 67 21.68 5.10 -24.73
CA SER A 67 22.38 5.12 -23.45
C SER A 67 22.31 3.79 -22.66
N LEU A 68 21.54 2.81 -23.16
CA LEU A 68 21.36 1.53 -22.49
C LEU A 68 22.26 0.47 -23.11
N ASP A 69 22.74 -0.41 -22.24
CA ASP A 69 23.49 -1.61 -22.58
C ASP A 69 23.02 -2.72 -21.64
N HIS A 70 22.05 -3.51 -22.11
CA HIS A 70 21.46 -4.61 -21.35
C HIS A 70 20.95 -5.69 -22.31
N PRO A 71 21.31 -6.98 -22.12
CA PRO A 71 20.99 -8.05 -23.08
C PRO A 71 19.49 -8.33 -23.23
N ALA A 72 18.69 -7.98 -22.22
CA ALA A 72 17.24 -8.14 -22.22
C ALA A 72 16.46 -6.89 -22.71
N ILE A 73 17.14 -5.90 -23.28
CA ILE A 73 16.55 -4.70 -23.88
C ILE A 73 17.10 -4.59 -25.32
N PRO A 74 16.29 -4.21 -26.33
CA PRO A 74 16.80 -3.98 -27.68
C PRO A 74 17.97 -2.99 -27.69
N GLN A 75 18.99 -3.27 -28.49
CA GLN A 75 20.12 -2.36 -28.64
C GLN A 75 19.82 -1.39 -29.77
N TYR A 76 20.16 -0.13 -29.55
CA TYR A 76 20.13 0.89 -30.59
C TYR A 76 21.17 0.60 -31.69
N LEU A 77 20.79 0.74 -32.96
CA LEU A 77 21.67 0.46 -34.11
C LEU A 77 21.92 1.69 -34.99
N ASP A 78 20.88 2.43 -35.37
CA ASP A 78 20.99 3.51 -36.36
C ASP A 78 19.80 4.49 -36.29
N ASP A 79 19.95 5.69 -36.84
CA ASP A 79 18.85 6.63 -37.15
C ASP A 79 19.05 7.34 -38.49
N PHE A 80 17.95 7.64 -39.17
CA PHE A 80 17.99 8.37 -40.43
C PHE A 80 16.69 9.12 -40.70
N GLU A 81 16.82 10.18 -41.50
CA GLU A 81 15.70 10.93 -42.04
C GLU A 81 15.12 10.23 -43.27
N LEU A 82 13.83 10.42 -43.49
CA LEU A 82 13.12 9.88 -44.64
C LEU A 82 12.45 11.01 -45.40
N GLU A 83 12.78 11.09 -46.69
CA GLU A 83 12.05 11.89 -47.66
C GLU A 83 11.33 10.96 -48.63
N MET A 84 10.00 10.97 -48.59
CA MET A 84 9.15 10.17 -49.47
C MET A 84 8.21 11.09 -50.26
N GLU A 85 7.67 10.58 -51.37
CA GLU A 85 6.72 11.30 -52.22
C GLU A 85 5.49 11.86 -51.46
N TRP A 86 5.10 11.20 -50.37
CA TRP A 86 3.94 11.54 -49.56
C TRP A 86 4.28 12.19 -48.21
N GLY A 87 5.55 12.53 -47.96
CA GLY A 87 5.94 13.28 -46.76
C GLY A 87 7.33 12.95 -46.22
N LYS A 88 7.72 13.71 -45.18
CA LYS A 88 8.96 13.51 -44.44
C LYS A 88 8.72 12.71 -43.16
N GLY A 89 9.79 12.12 -42.61
CA GLY A 89 9.73 11.43 -41.34
C GLY A 89 11.12 11.10 -40.79
N PHE A 90 11.13 10.50 -39.61
CA PHE A 90 12.32 9.99 -38.96
C PHE A 90 12.18 8.50 -38.72
N ALA A 91 13.29 7.77 -38.84
CA ALA A 91 13.37 6.38 -38.44
C ALA A 91 14.54 6.17 -37.48
N PHE A 92 14.37 5.26 -36.53
CA PHE A 92 15.49 4.66 -35.83
C PHE A 92 15.40 3.14 -35.90
N VAL A 93 16.55 2.50 -35.78
CA VAL A 93 16.75 1.07 -35.93
C VAL A 93 17.29 0.50 -34.63
N GLN A 94 16.76 -0.65 -34.25
CA GLN A 94 17.19 -1.40 -33.08
C GLN A 94 17.28 -2.90 -33.40
N THR A 95 17.92 -3.67 -32.53
CA THR A 95 17.98 -5.13 -32.68
C THR A 95 16.59 -5.76 -32.69
N TYR A 96 16.42 -6.76 -33.53
CA TYR A 96 15.24 -7.62 -33.50
C TYR A 96 15.41 -8.73 -32.47
N ILE A 97 14.35 -8.97 -31.70
CA ILE A 97 14.29 -10.06 -30.74
C ILE A 97 13.24 -11.04 -31.23
N GLU A 98 13.68 -12.25 -31.58
CA GLU A 98 12.80 -13.32 -32.07
C GLU A 98 12.04 -13.96 -30.91
N ALA A 99 11.02 -13.25 -30.41
CA ALA A 99 10.16 -13.72 -29.33
C ALA A 99 8.75 -13.12 -29.45
N LYS A 100 7.74 -13.86 -28.98
CA LYS A 100 6.35 -13.38 -28.92
C LYS A 100 6.15 -12.52 -27.68
N SER A 101 5.27 -11.51 -27.77
CA SER A 101 4.85 -10.77 -26.58
C SER A 101 4.05 -11.64 -25.63
N LEU A 102 4.06 -11.33 -24.35
CA LEU A 102 3.20 -11.99 -23.35
C LEU A 102 1.73 -11.87 -23.75
N LEU A 103 1.31 -10.75 -24.34
CA LEU A 103 -0.06 -10.60 -24.86
C LEU A 103 -0.38 -11.67 -25.91
N LYS A 104 0.49 -11.86 -26.91
CA LYS A 104 0.30 -12.89 -27.95
C LYS A 104 0.31 -14.30 -27.35
N TRP A 105 1.10 -14.53 -26.30
CA TRP A 105 1.07 -15.81 -25.58
C TRP A 105 -0.29 -16.05 -24.91
N ILE A 106 -0.84 -15.06 -24.20
CA ILE A 106 -2.17 -15.16 -23.59
C ILE A 106 -3.25 -15.40 -24.66
N GLU A 107 -3.22 -14.63 -25.76
CA GLU A 107 -4.16 -14.76 -26.88
C GLU A 107 -4.10 -16.14 -27.55
N SER A 108 -2.91 -16.76 -27.58
CA SER A 108 -2.73 -18.14 -28.06
C SER A 108 -3.21 -19.21 -27.06
N GLY A 109 -3.72 -18.83 -25.89
CA GLY A 109 -4.23 -19.71 -24.85
C GLY A 109 -3.17 -20.22 -23.86
N ARG A 110 -1.95 -19.66 -23.84
CA ARG A 110 -0.92 -20.04 -22.87
C ARG A 110 -1.33 -19.60 -21.47
N THR A 111 -1.31 -20.54 -20.53
CA THR A 111 -1.48 -20.28 -19.10
C THR A 111 -0.13 -20.27 -18.38
N PHE A 112 -0.05 -19.54 -17.27
CA PHE A 112 1.19 -19.37 -16.51
C PHE A 112 1.02 -19.92 -15.10
N SER A 113 1.86 -20.89 -14.72
CA SER A 113 1.89 -21.40 -13.36
C SER A 113 2.51 -20.39 -12.39
N GLN A 114 2.34 -20.58 -11.08
CA GLN A 114 3.04 -19.74 -10.09
C GLN A 114 4.56 -19.71 -10.30
N ALA A 115 5.15 -20.85 -10.69
CA ALA A 115 6.59 -20.93 -10.96
C ALA A 115 6.98 -20.07 -12.19
N ASP A 116 6.15 -20.10 -13.24
CA ASP A 116 6.33 -19.24 -14.42
C ASP A 116 6.23 -17.76 -14.04
N LEU A 117 5.19 -17.38 -13.29
CA LEU A 117 5.00 -16.00 -12.83
C LEU A 117 6.18 -15.50 -12.01
N LYS A 118 6.69 -16.33 -11.08
CA LYS A 118 7.86 -15.99 -10.26
C LYS A 118 9.11 -15.82 -11.11
N ALA A 119 9.34 -16.70 -12.08
CA ALA A 119 10.49 -16.62 -12.99
C ALA A 119 10.43 -15.39 -13.91
N ILE A 120 9.25 -15.09 -14.47
CA ILE A 120 9.03 -13.89 -15.30
C ILE A 120 9.21 -12.63 -14.45
N ALA A 121 8.62 -12.58 -13.26
CA ALA A 121 8.73 -11.46 -12.34
C ALA A 121 10.19 -11.20 -11.95
N LYS A 122 10.97 -12.25 -11.64
CA LYS A 122 12.39 -12.11 -11.33
C LYS A 122 13.17 -11.44 -12.47
N GLN A 123 13.07 -11.95 -13.68
CA GLN A 123 13.78 -11.38 -14.83
C GLN A 123 13.36 -9.92 -15.10
N LEU A 124 12.07 -9.60 -14.99
CA LEU A 124 11.59 -8.22 -15.15
C LEU A 124 12.10 -7.29 -14.05
N LEU A 125 12.12 -7.74 -12.79
CA LEU A 125 12.65 -6.95 -11.68
C LEU A 125 14.15 -6.68 -11.83
N GLU A 126 14.93 -7.62 -12.36
CA GLU A 126 16.34 -7.41 -12.68
C GLU A 126 16.53 -6.34 -13.78
N ILE A 127 15.70 -6.38 -14.83
CA ILE A 127 15.69 -5.34 -15.88
C ILE A 127 15.30 -3.98 -15.30
N LEU A 128 14.26 -3.91 -14.46
CA LEU A 128 13.81 -2.68 -13.84
C LEU A 128 14.84 -2.11 -12.86
N ASP A 129 15.52 -2.95 -12.07
CA ASP A 129 16.60 -2.52 -11.19
C ASP A 129 17.76 -1.90 -11.99
N TYR A 130 18.11 -2.46 -13.15
CA TYR A 130 19.10 -1.87 -14.06
C TYR A 130 18.68 -0.46 -14.54
N LEU A 131 17.44 -0.30 -14.99
CA LEU A 131 16.89 0.97 -15.48
C LEU A 131 16.79 2.03 -14.37
N HIS A 132 16.28 1.62 -13.20
CA HIS A 132 16.06 2.52 -12.05
C HIS A 132 17.37 3.01 -11.42
N ARG A 133 18.48 2.27 -11.60
CA ARG A 133 19.82 2.67 -11.13
C ARG A 133 20.59 3.57 -12.09
N ARG A 134 20.07 3.87 -13.27
CA ARG A 134 20.69 4.85 -14.18
C ARG A 134 20.73 6.23 -13.50
N GLN A 135 21.62 7.10 -13.95
CA GLN A 135 21.68 8.49 -13.50
C GLN A 135 21.51 9.43 -14.70
N PRO A 136 20.36 10.14 -14.82
CA PRO A 136 19.17 10.05 -13.98
C PRO A 136 18.43 8.68 -14.11
N PRO A 137 17.60 8.27 -13.12
CA PRO A 137 16.81 7.05 -13.20
C PRO A 137 15.90 7.03 -14.43
N VAL A 138 15.80 5.87 -15.07
CA VAL A 138 14.96 5.62 -16.24
C VAL A 138 13.71 4.87 -15.79
N ILE A 139 12.55 5.51 -15.85
CA ILE A 139 11.24 4.90 -15.50
C ILE A 139 10.52 4.52 -16.79
N HIS A 140 10.04 3.28 -16.92
CA HIS A 140 9.44 2.74 -18.15
C HIS A 140 8.05 3.32 -18.46
N ARG A 141 7.17 3.39 -17.45
CA ARG A 141 5.82 3.99 -17.46
C ARG A 141 4.73 3.28 -18.25
N ASP A 142 5.08 2.34 -19.13
CA ASP A 142 4.10 1.55 -19.90
C ASP A 142 4.41 0.05 -19.90
N ILE A 143 4.65 -0.52 -18.72
CA ILE A 143 4.84 -1.97 -18.56
C ILE A 143 3.48 -2.66 -18.69
N LYS A 144 3.38 -3.55 -19.66
CA LYS A 144 2.17 -4.32 -19.99
C LYS A 144 2.54 -5.54 -20.83
N PRO A 145 1.65 -6.54 -20.98
CA PRO A 145 1.99 -7.77 -21.71
C PRO A 145 2.41 -7.58 -23.17
N SER A 146 1.97 -6.52 -23.86
CA SER A 146 2.40 -6.24 -25.24
C SER A 146 3.82 -5.69 -25.35
N ASN A 147 4.37 -5.13 -24.27
CA ASN A 147 5.72 -4.55 -24.20
C ASN A 147 6.74 -5.49 -23.54
N ILE A 148 6.35 -6.74 -23.27
CA ILE A 148 7.23 -7.76 -22.70
C ILE A 148 7.26 -8.93 -23.67
N LEU A 149 8.44 -9.26 -24.19
CA LEU A 149 8.63 -10.45 -25.02
C LEU A 149 9.07 -11.61 -24.13
N LEU A 150 8.57 -12.81 -24.46
CA LEU A 150 8.92 -14.05 -23.81
C LEU A 150 9.33 -15.05 -24.88
N GLY A 151 10.59 -15.49 -24.81
CA GLY A 151 11.11 -16.56 -25.65
C GLY A 151 10.40 -17.89 -25.39
N ASP A 152 10.62 -18.85 -26.28
CA ASP A 152 10.03 -20.18 -26.12
C ASP A 152 10.53 -20.88 -24.86
N ARG A 153 9.70 -21.79 -24.34
CA ARG A 153 10.05 -22.61 -23.19
C ARG A 153 11.18 -23.57 -23.59
N SER A 154 12.25 -23.63 -22.81
CA SER A 154 13.37 -24.55 -23.03
C SER A 154 13.64 -25.36 -21.76
N GLY A 155 13.39 -26.66 -21.80
CA GLY A 155 13.52 -27.54 -20.63
C GLY A 155 12.66 -27.04 -19.46
N HIS A 156 13.30 -26.72 -18.33
CA HIS A 156 12.64 -26.20 -17.12
C HIS A 156 12.55 -24.67 -17.07
N SER A 157 13.10 -23.94 -18.04
CA SER A 157 13.02 -22.47 -18.10
C SER A 157 11.74 -22.00 -18.78
N VAL A 158 11.07 -20.99 -18.22
CA VAL A 158 9.88 -20.35 -18.81
C VAL A 158 10.13 -19.68 -20.16
N GLY A 159 11.40 -19.40 -20.46
CA GLY A 159 11.88 -18.58 -21.57
C GLY A 159 12.58 -17.33 -21.07
N GLN A 160 13.46 -16.76 -21.90
CA GLN A 160 14.09 -15.47 -21.62
C GLN A 160 13.06 -14.34 -21.79
N VAL A 161 13.05 -13.41 -20.83
CA VAL A 161 12.20 -12.22 -20.86
C VAL A 161 12.99 -11.04 -21.40
N TYR A 162 12.32 -10.23 -22.23
CA TYR A 162 12.85 -8.98 -22.77
C TYR A 162 11.82 -7.86 -22.56
N LEU A 163 12.30 -6.66 -22.25
CA LEU A 163 11.48 -5.46 -22.12
C LEU A 163 11.69 -4.56 -23.34
N ILE A 164 10.60 -4.19 -24.00
CA ILE A 164 10.61 -3.38 -25.23
C ILE A 164 9.74 -2.13 -25.08
N ASP A 165 9.84 -1.23 -26.05
CA ASP A 165 9.01 -0.02 -26.17
C ASP A 165 9.19 0.99 -25.02
N LEU A 166 10.33 1.68 -25.07
CA LEU A 166 10.73 2.73 -24.12
C LEU A 166 10.12 4.10 -24.49
N GLY A 167 9.12 4.12 -25.36
CA GLY A 167 8.45 5.33 -25.86
C GLY A 167 7.76 6.18 -24.80
N SER A 168 7.48 5.62 -23.63
CA SER A 168 6.80 6.31 -22.52
C SER A 168 7.77 6.78 -21.43
N VAL A 169 9.06 6.50 -21.59
CA VAL A 169 10.06 6.63 -20.52
C VAL A 169 10.14 8.04 -19.95
N GLN A 170 10.45 8.13 -18.66
CA GLN A 170 10.85 9.38 -18.00
C GLN A 170 12.21 9.26 -17.31
N THR A 171 13.11 10.19 -17.64
CA THR A 171 14.30 10.53 -16.86
C THR A 171 13.89 11.50 -15.76
N VAL A 172 14.24 11.18 -14.51
CA VAL A 172 13.91 12.02 -13.33
C VAL A 172 14.85 13.23 -13.28
N VAL A 173 14.67 14.18 -14.18
CA VAL A 173 15.30 15.50 -14.12
C VAL A 173 14.20 16.52 -13.78
N HIS A 174 14.44 17.33 -12.76
CA HIS A 174 13.49 18.32 -12.25
C HIS A 174 13.13 19.30 -13.38
N GLY A 175 11.88 19.25 -13.88
CA GLY A 175 11.37 20.20 -14.88
C GLY A 175 10.78 19.63 -16.18
N GLY A 176 10.67 18.30 -16.33
CA GLY A 176 10.09 17.70 -17.55
C GLY A 176 8.57 17.87 -17.69
N THR A 177 8.12 18.14 -18.92
CA THR A 177 6.71 18.25 -19.36
C THR A 177 5.81 17.14 -18.79
N ARG A 178 4.67 17.51 -18.19
CA ARG A 178 3.66 16.59 -17.61
C ARG A 178 2.80 15.94 -18.70
N THR A 179 3.32 14.95 -19.41
CA THR A 179 2.52 14.15 -20.35
C THR A 179 1.98 12.92 -19.62
N ILE A 180 0.65 12.77 -19.57
CA ILE A 180 0.00 11.54 -19.09
C ILE A 180 0.17 10.50 -20.21
N VAL A 181 0.94 9.44 -19.92
CA VAL A 181 1.20 8.33 -20.85
C VAL A 181 1.01 7.03 -20.08
N GLY A 182 0.52 5.98 -20.73
CA GLY A 182 0.40 4.63 -20.20
C GLY A 182 -0.97 4.01 -20.49
N THR A 183 -1.10 2.71 -20.22
CA THR A 183 -2.27 1.93 -20.63
C THR A 183 -3.25 1.74 -19.46
N TYR A 184 -4.54 1.97 -19.71
CA TYR A 184 -5.60 1.75 -18.73
C TYR A 184 -5.56 0.33 -18.16
N GLY A 185 -5.82 0.19 -16.86
CA GLY A 185 -5.69 -1.08 -16.12
C GLY A 185 -4.28 -1.38 -15.59
N TYR A 186 -3.22 -0.91 -16.26
CA TYR A 186 -1.83 -1.07 -15.79
C TYR A 186 -1.25 0.21 -15.18
N MET A 187 -1.80 1.37 -15.56
CA MET A 187 -1.37 2.68 -15.06
C MET A 187 -1.70 2.86 -13.58
N PRO A 188 -0.73 3.21 -12.72
CA PRO A 188 -0.99 3.48 -11.32
C PRO A 188 -1.59 4.89 -11.08
N PRO A 189 -2.28 5.13 -9.94
CA PRO A 189 -2.98 6.39 -9.67
C PRO A 189 -2.10 7.64 -9.74
N GLU A 190 -0.85 7.57 -9.25
CA GLU A 190 0.06 8.72 -9.23
C GLU A 190 0.48 9.20 -10.63
N GLN A 191 0.41 8.31 -11.63
CA GLN A 191 0.79 8.62 -13.01
C GLN A 191 -0.23 9.54 -13.70
N PHE A 192 -1.50 9.53 -13.27
CA PHE A 192 -2.51 10.51 -13.71
C PHE A 192 -2.17 11.93 -13.26
N GLY A 193 -1.49 12.07 -12.11
CA GLY A 193 -0.98 13.36 -11.61
C GLY A 193 0.37 13.77 -12.23
N GLY A 194 0.95 12.95 -13.12
CA GLY A 194 2.28 13.17 -13.68
C GLY A 194 3.43 12.92 -12.69
N HIS A 195 3.17 12.25 -11.57
CA HIS A 195 4.15 11.94 -10.53
C HIS A 195 4.60 10.48 -10.65
N THR A 196 5.49 10.20 -11.59
CA THR A 196 5.98 8.84 -11.85
C THR A 196 7.29 8.55 -11.12
N THR A 197 7.39 7.38 -10.51
CA THR A 197 8.60 6.91 -9.80
C THR A 197 8.91 5.47 -10.17
N SER A 198 10.03 4.93 -9.67
CA SER A 198 10.34 3.49 -9.77
C SER A 198 9.20 2.59 -9.27
N ALA A 199 8.49 3.03 -8.23
CA ALA A 199 7.34 2.31 -7.69
C ALA A 199 6.16 2.25 -8.67
N SER A 200 6.05 3.18 -9.62
CA SER A 200 5.01 3.16 -10.65
C SER A 200 5.19 2.00 -11.64
N ASP A 201 6.44 1.71 -12.04
CA ASP A 201 6.76 0.54 -12.85
C ASP A 201 6.44 -0.78 -12.10
N LEU A 202 6.65 -0.82 -10.77
CA LEU A 202 6.32 -2.00 -9.97
C LEU A 202 4.81 -2.27 -9.91
N TYR A 203 3.98 -1.23 -9.86
CA TYR A 203 2.53 -1.42 -9.97
C TYR A 203 2.15 -2.00 -11.33
N ALA A 204 2.67 -1.44 -12.41
CA ALA A 204 2.37 -1.89 -13.76
C ALA A 204 2.83 -3.35 -13.99
N LEU A 205 3.99 -3.73 -13.43
CA LEU A 205 4.45 -5.12 -13.38
C LEU A 205 3.49 -6.01 -12.56
N GLY A 206 3.06 -5.57 -11.38
CA GLY A 206 2.10 -6.29 -10.56
C GLY A 206 0.78 -6.54 -11.29
N ALA A 207 0.22 -5.52 -11.93
CA ALA A 207 -1.00 -5.62 -12.75
C ALA A 207 -0.80 -6.55 -13.95
N THR A 208 0.37 -6.51 -14.60
CA THR A 208 0.74 -7.44 -15.67
C THR A 208 0.73 -8.89 -15.17
N LEU A 209 1.38 -9.17 -14.04
CA LEU A 209 1.44 -10.52 -13.47
C LEU A 209 0.07 -11.02 -13.01
N ILE A 210 -0.79 -10.13 -12.49
CA ILE A 210 -2.18 -10.47 -12.17
C ILE A 210 -2.92 -10.90 -13.42
N TYR A 211 -2.76 -10.18 -14.55
CA TYR A 211 -3.38 -10.60 -15.81
C TYR A 211 -2.86 -11.97 -16.28
N LEU A 212 -1.55 -12.23 -16.21
CA LEU A 212 -1.01 -13.54 -16.53
C LEU A 212 -1.58 -14.66 -15.65
N ALA A 213 -1.86 -14.36 -14.38
CA ALA A 213 -2.40 -15.31 -13.41
C ALA A 213 -3.90 -15.58 -13.59
N THR A 214 -4.67 -14.56 -13.96
CA THR A 214 -6.14 -14.65 -14.07
C THR A 214 -6.62 -14.95 -15.49
N GLY A 215 -5.81 -14.64 -16.51
CA GLY A 215 -6.24 -14.57 -17.91
C GLY A 215 -7.26 -13.46 -18.19
N GLN A 216 -7.52 -12.56 -17.23
CA GLN A 216 -8.48 -11.45 -17.35
C GLN A 216 -7.77 -10.12 -17.26
N HIS A 217 -8.10 -9.20 -18.16
CA HIS A 217 -7.47 -7.89 -18.19
C HIS A 217 -7.74 -7.13 -16.87
N PRO A 218 -6.78 -6.36 -16.31
CA PRO A 218 -6.93 -5.79 -14.97
C PRO A 218 -8.12 -4.85 -14.76
N ASP A 219 -8.62 -4.22 -15.82
CA ASP A 219 -9.81 -3.37 -15.77
C ASP A 219 -11.14 -4.13 -15.67
N GLN A 220 -11.15 -5.41 -16.04
CA GLN A 220 -12.30 -6.32 -15.92
C GLN A 220 -12.39 -6.94 -14.53
N LEU A 221 -11.32 -6.83 -13.73
CA LEU A 221 -11.29 -7.34 -12.38
C LEU A 221 -12.00 -6.37 -11.41
N PRO A 222 -12.70 -6.89 -10.39
CA PRO A 222 -13.35 -6.04 -9.40
C PRO A 222 -12.31 -5.19 -8.66
N GLN A 223 -12.67 -3.93 -8.39
CA GLN A 223 -11.83 -3.01 -7.64
C GLN A 223 -12.51 -2.57 -6.36
N GLN A 224 -11.73 -2.42 -5.29
CA GLN A 224 -12.20 -1.87 -4.02
C GLN A 224 -11.14 -0.94 -3.45
N GLN A 225 -11.50 0.32 -3.19
CA GLN A 225 -10.55 1.36 -2.74
C GLN A 225 -9.32 1.43 -3.67
N MET A 226 -9.53 1.40 -4.99
CA MET A 226 -8.49 1.38 -6.03
C MET A 226 -7.57 0.13 -6.02
N ARG A 227 -7.83 -0.87 -5.18
CA ARG A 227 -7.10 -2.15 -5.18
C ARG A 227 -7.77 -3.16 -6.10
N ILE A 228 -6.96 -3.86 -6.90
CA ILE A 228 -7.41 -4.95 -7.77
C ILE A 228 -7.73 -6.17 -6.91
N ARG A 229 -8.95 -6.71 -7.03
CA ARG A 229 -9.39 -7.93 -6.33
C ARG A 229 -9.31 -9.13 -7.28
N PHE A 230 -8.27 -9.94 -7.12
CA PHE A 230 -7.96 -11.08 -7.98
C PHE A 230 -7.84 -12.40 -7.22
N GLU A 231 -7.88 -12.38 -5.89
CA GLU A 231 -7.52 -13.50 -5.02
C GLU A 231 -8.42 -14.71 -5.24
N ASN A 232 -9.71 -14.47 -5.49
CA ASN A 232 -10.71 -15.51 -5.72
C ASN A 232 -10.70 -16.05 -7.17
N ARG A 233 -9.82 -15.54 -8.03
CA ARG A 233 -9.74 -15.86 -9.46
C ARG A 233 -8.46 -16.61 -9.83
N VAL A 234 -7.58 -16.87 -8.86
CA VAL A 234 -6.25 -17.45 -9.09
C VAL A 234 -5.99 -18.61 -8.13
N HIS A 235 -5.16 -19.56 -8.55
CA HIS A 235 -4.67 -20.66 -7.73
C HIS A 235 -3.21 -20.41 -7.35
N LEU A 236 -2.97 -19.37 -6.54
CA LEU A 236 -1.64 -18.97 -6.08
C LEU A 236 -1.51 -19.18 -4.56
N SER A 237 -0.29 -19.41 -4.11
CA SER A 237 0.05 -19.43 -2.69
C SER A 237 -0.23 -18.07 -2.04
N PHE A 238 -0.55 -18.08 -0.75
CA PHE A 238 -0.81 -16.88 0.03
C PHE A 238 0.31 -15.84 -0.12
N ASN A 239 1.58 -16.27 -0.03
CA ASN A 239 2.74 -15.39 -0.16
C ASN A 239 2.81 -14.68 -1.52
N MET A 240 2.44 -15.37 -2.62
CA MET A 240 2.44 -14.76 -3.96
C MET A 240 1.30 -13.76 -4.13
N ILE A 241 0.10 -14.10 -3.63
CA ILE A 241 -1.06 -13.18 -3.62
C ILE A 241 -0.70 -11.91 -2.85
N ASP A 242 -0.14 -12.10 -1.67
CA ASP A 242 0.33 -11.03 -0.82
C ASP A 242 1.38 -10.17 -1.52
N TRP A 243 2.42 -10.78 -2.07
CA TRP A 243 3.43 -10.05 -2.82
C TRP A 243 2.85 -9.23 -3.99
N LEU A 244 1.90 -9.80 -4.77
CA LEU A 244 1.20 -9.08 -5.85
C LEU A 244 0.32 -7.93 -5.34
N LYS A 245 -0.30 -8.07 -4.16
CA LYS A 245 -1.01 -6.95 -3.50
C LYS A 245 -0.06 -5.83 -3.10
N SER A 246 1.13 -6.15 -2.58
CA SER A 246 2.16 -5.14 -2.29
C SER A 246 2.66 -4.44 -3.55
N MET A 247 2.80 -5.16 -4.67
CA MET A 247 3.18 -4.56 -5.96
C MET A 247 2.10 -3.58 -6.44
N THR A 248 0.82 -3.93 -6.28
CA THR A 248 -0.32 -3.16 -6.78
C THR A 248 -1.00 -2.27 -5.73
N GLU A 249 -0.29 -1.92 -4.66
CA GLU A 249 -0.80 -1.02 -3.61
C GLU A 249 -0.99 0.40 -4.17
N PRO A 250 -2.21 0.99 -4.11
CA PRO A 250 -2.48 2.32 -4.64
C PRO A 250 -1.69 3.43 -3.97
N ASN A 251 -1.44 3.33 -2.65
CA ASN A 251 -0.58 4.29 -1.96
C ASN A 251 0.90 3.97 -2.25
N VAL A 252 1.57 4.88 -2.95
CA VAL A 252 2.99 4.76 -3.31
C VAL A 252 3.89 4.51 -2.11
N GLU A 253 3.62 5.13 -0.95
CA GLU A 253 4.45 4.97 0.26
C GLU A 253 4.36 3.57 0.87
N LEU A 254 3.24 2.87 0.65
CA LEU A 254 3.01 1.51 1.13
C LEU A 254 3.43 0.44 0.11
N ARG A 255 3.75 0.86 -1.13
CA ARG A 255 4.25 -0.01 -2.20
C ARG A 255 5.74 -0.29 -1.99
N PHE A 256 6.26 -1.31 -2.67
CA PHE A 256 7.70 -1.47 -2.82
C PHE A 256 8.32 -0.22 -3.46
N GLN A 257 9.42 0.26 -2.90
CA GLN A 257 10.10 1.48 -3.34
C GLN A 257 11.16 1.23 -4.41
N SER A 258 11.63 -0.03 -4.54
CA SER A 258 12.63 -0.41 -5.55
C SER A 258 12.41 -1.83 -6.07
N ALA A 259 12.85 -2.08 -7.31
CA ALA A 259 12.81 -3.41 -7.90
C ALA A 259 13.62 -4.43 -7.10
N LYS A 260 14.77 -4.02 -6.52
CA LYS A 260 15.54 -4.85 -5.60
C LYS A 260 14.73 -5.30 -4.37
N GLN A 261 14.03 -4.38 -3.71
CA GLN A 261 13.18 -4.70 -2.56
C GLN A 261 12.06 -5.68 -2.93
N ALA A 262 11.42 -5.47 -4.08
CA ALA A 262 10.39 -6.37 -4.57
C ALA A 262 10.96 -7.76 -4.90
N LEU A 263 12.16 -7.84 -5.48
CA LEU A 263 12.85 -9.10 -5.79
C LEU A 263 13.23 -9.87 -4.53
N GLU A 264 13.84 -9.20 -3.54
CA GLU A 264 14.17 -9.81 -2.25
C GLU A 264 12.92 -10.35 -1.54
N ALA A 265 11.79 -9.64 -1.62
CA ALA A 265 10.53 -10.08 -1.07
C ALA A 265 9.90 -11.27 -1.82
N LEU A 266 10.16 -11.38 -3.12
CA LEU A 266 9.69 -12.50 -3.96
C LEU A 266 10.49 -13.78 -3.68
N GLU A 267 11.78 -13.64 -3.39
CA GLU A 267 12.66 -14.77 -3.06
C GLU A 267 12.49 -15.21 -1.61
N ASN A 268 12.38 -14.26 -0.68
CA ASN A 268 12.25 -14.51 0.74
C ASN A 268 10.78 -14.38 1.19
N SER A 269 10.09 -15.50 1.31
CA SER A 269 8.71 -15.58 1.84
C SER A 269 8.53 -15.00 3.25
N ASN A 270 9.63 -14.71 3.97
CA ASN A 270 9.63 -14.07 5.29
C ASN A 270 9.80 -12.53 5.24
N PHE A 271 10.03 -11.92 4.07
CA PHE A 271 10.30 -10.47 3.98
C PHE A 271 9.10 -9.62 4.42
N ARG A 272 7.87 -10.14 4.29
CA ARG A 272 6.65 -9.51 4.84
C ARG A 272 6.54 -9.54 6.36
N LYS A 273 7.34 -10.34 7.08
CA LYS A 273 7.42 -10.23 8.54
C LYS A 273 8.22 -9.01 9.01
N ASN A 274 8.77 -8.15 8.15
CA ASN A 274 9.61 -7.05 8.62
C ASN A 274 9.26 -5.66 8.05
N GLN A 275 8.14 -5.48 7.37
CA GLN A 275 7.67 -4.14 7.01
C GLN A 275 6.31 -3.85 7.66
N LEU A 276 6.40 -3.02 8.71
CA LEU A 276 5.34 -2.51 9.59
C LEU A 276 4.70 -3.54 10.51
N PHE A 277 5.50 -4.37 11.19
CA PHE A 277 5.17 -4.54 12.61
C PHE A 277 5.38 -3.16 13.20
N VAL A 278 4.31 -2.50 13.63
CA VAL A 278 4.43 -1.68 14.82
C VAL A 278 4.93 -2.68 15.87
N THR A 279 6.24 -2.76 16.08
CA THR A 279 6.78 -3.67 17.09
C THR A 279 6.34 -3.13 18.44
N LYS A 280 6.18 -4.02 19.41
CA LYS A 280 5.85 -3.61 20.78
C LYS A 280 6.76 -2.44 21.17
N PRO A 281 6.21 -1.25 21.50
CA PRO A 281 7.02 -0.07 21.74
C PRO A 281 8.07 -0.32 22.83
N ASN A 282 9.30 0.14 22.61
CA ASN A 282 10.38 -0.03 23.58
C ASN A 282 9.97 0.53 24.95
N GLY A 283 9.99 -0.32 25.98
CA GLY A 283 9.56 0.03 27.34
C GLY A 283 8.07 -0.20 27.64
N SER A 284 7.27 -0.68 26.67
CA SER A 284 5.88 -1.06 26.92
C SER A 284 5.81 -2.23 27.89
N LYS A 285 5.01 -2.07 28.95
CA LYS A 285 4.73 -3.13 29.93
C LYS A 285 3.47 -3.94 29.57
N VAL A 286 2.80 -3.61 28.48
CA VAL A 286 1.61 -4.31 27.99
C VAL A 286 2.00 -5.69 27.46
N ILE A 287 1.26 -6.72 27.84
CA ILE A 287 1.48 -8.11 27.39
C ILE A 287 0.30 -8.53 26.53
N VAL A 288 0.56 -9.08 25.35
CA VAL A 288 -0.46 -9.63 24.45
C VAL A 288 -0.22 -11.12 24.33
N THR A 289 -1.24 -11.90 24.67
CA THR A 289 -1.25 -13.35 24.50
C THR A 289 -2.27 -13.68 23.41
N LYS A 290 -1.81 -14.30 22.32
CA LYS A 290 -2.66 -14.70 21.19
C LYS A 290 -2.57 -16.19 20.92
N THR A 291 -3.73 -16.83 20.82
CA THR A 291 -3.94 -18.19 20.31
C THR A 291 -5.04 -18.17 19.25
N GLU A 292 -5.26 -19.25 18.50
CA GLU A 292 -6.31 -19.28 17.45
C GLU A 292 -7.72 -19.01 18.01
N GLU A 293 -7.94 -19.36 19.27
CA GLU A 293 -9.24 -19.26 19.94
C GLU A 293 -9.33 -18.07 20.91
N MET A 294 -8.22 -17.45 21.30
CA MET A 294 -8.23 -16.45 22.36
C MET A 294 -7.22 -15.32 22.11
N PHE A 295 -7.69 -14.09 22.33
CA PHE A 295 -6.85 -12.90 22.32
C PHE A 295 -6.98 -12.17 23.65
N GLU A 296 -5.88 -12.04 24.38
CA GLU A 296 -5.84 -11.41 25.70
C GLU A 296 -4.80 -10.29 25.74
N ILE A 297 -5.24 -9.10 26.14
CA ILE A 297 -4.40 -7.94 26.38
C ILE A 297 -4.34 -7.71 27.89
N PHE A 298 -3.14 -7.74 28.44
CA PHE A 298 -2.84 -7.41 29.83
C PHE A 298 -2.21 -6.03 29.92
N ILE A 299 -2.89 -5.12 30.61
CA ILE A 299 -2.45 -3.74 30.83
C ILE A 299 -2.05 -3.62 32.31
N PRO A 300 -0.76 -3.40 32.61
CA PRO A 300 -0.27 -3.26 33.98
C PRO A 300 -0.71 -1.91 34.58
N PRO A 301 -0.60 -1.76 35.92
CA PRO A 301 -0.86 -0.49 36.57
C PRO A 301 0.05 0.60 36.01
N ARG A 302 -0.53 1.80 35.87
CA ARG A 302 0.19 3.02 35.46
C ARG A 302 1.36 3.31 36.40
N GLY A 303 1.21 2.95 37.67
CA GLY A 303 2.20 3.17 38.71
C GLY A 303 2.15 4.61 39.20
N PHE A 304 3.26 5.06 39.77
CA PHE A 304 3.36 6.40 40.35
C PHE A 304 3.66 7.44 39.28
N HIS A 305 2.87 8.51 39.24
CA HIS A 305 3.09 9.68 38.38
C HIS A 305 2.95 10.96 39.21
N LEU A 306 3.66 12.03 38.81
CA LEU A 306 3.71 13.32 39.54
C LEU A 306 2.33 13.90 39.88
N TYR A 307 1.31 13.67 39.04
CA TYR A 307 -0.06 14.09 39.33
C TYR A 307 -0.62 13.52 40.64
N LEU A 308 -0.23 12.31 41.04
CA LEU A 308 -0.68 11.70 42.30
C LEU A 308 -0.17 12.46 43.53
N ILE A 309 1.00 13.12 43.44
CA ILE A 309 1.54 13.96 44.53
C ILE A 309 0.59 15.11 44.85
N PHE A 310 -0.07 15.67 43.84
CA PHE A 310 -1.06 16.74 44.02
C PHE A 310 -2.44 16.20 44.35
N LEU A 311 -2.82 15.06 43.75
CA LEU A 311 -4.13 14.46 43.95
C LEU A 311 -4.33 13.93 45.38
N ILE A 312 -3.29 13.35 46.00
CA ILE A 312 -3.40 12.77 47.35
C ILE A 312 -3.75 13.84 48.40
N PRO A 313 -3.00 14.95 48.55
CA PRO A 313 -3.37 16.03 49.48
C PRO A 313 -4.72 16.67 49.12
N LEU A 314 -4.99 16.86 47.82
CA LEU A 314 -6.27 17.42 47.37
C LEU A 314 -7.46 16.53 47.75
N ALA A 315 -7.34 15.21 47.59
CA ALA A 315 -8.36 14.26 47.99
C ALA A 315 -8.57 14.29 49.51
N ILE A 316 -7.51 14.42 50.30
CA ILE A 316 -7.60 14.56 51.77
C ILE A 316 -8.37 15.84 52.10
N VAL A 317 -7.93 17.00 51.59
CA VAL A 317 -8.57 18.30 51.87
C VAL A 317 -10.03 18.31 51.43
N TRP A 318 -10.33 17.80 50.24
CA TRP A 318 -11.68 17.77 49.68
C TRP A 318 -12.62 16.88 50.52
N ASN A 319 -12.18 15.68 50.89
CA ASN A 319 -13.01 14.78 51.70
C ASN A 319 -13.13 15.25 53.16
N SER A 320 -12.10 15.90 53.72
CA SER A 320 -12.19 16.55 55.03
C SER A 320 -13.16 17.73 55.03
N PHE A 321 -13.17 18.53 53.96
CA PHE A 321 -14.12 19.63 53.79
C PHE A 321 -15.57 19.12 53.69
N THR A 322 -15.82 18.10 52.86
CA THR A 322 -17.17 17.52 52.74
C THR A 322 -17.64 16.87 54.05
N ALA A 323 -16.76 16.20 54.78
CA ALA A 323 -17.06 15.62 56.09
C ALA A 323 -17.33 16.71 57.15
N SER A 324 -16.56 17.80 57.17
CA SER A 324 -16.77 18.92 58.10
C SER A 324 -18.08 19.65 57.81
N LEU A 325 -18.43 19.81 56.53
CA LEU A 325 -19.72 20.40 56.14
C LEU A 325 -20.88 19.49 56.57
N LEU A 326 -20.75 18.18 56.39
CA LEU A 326 -21.72 17.20 56.89
C LEU A 326 -21.87 17.30 58.42
N TRP A 327 -20.77 17.37 59.16
CA TRP A 327 -20.80 17.48 60.62
C TRP A 327 -21.50 18.77 61.09
N ALA A 328 -21.12 19.93 60.52
CA ALA A 328 -21.71 21.23 60.86
C ALA A 328 -23.22 21.30 60.57
N MET A 329 -23.68 20.59 59.54
CA MET A 329 -25.09 20.52 59.17
C MET A 329 -25.88 19.55 60.05
N LEU A 330 -25.30 18.41 60.44
CA LEU A 330 -25.92 17.50 61.42
C LEU A 330 -26.11 18.17 62.78
N SER A 331 -25.20 19.05 63.18
CA SER A 331 -25.34 19.82 64.44
C SER A 331 -26.43 20.90 64.39
N ASN A 332 -26.85 21.36 63.20
CA ASN A 332 -27.84 22.42 63.00
C ASN A 332 -29.04 21.91 62.18
N PHE A 333 -29.76 20.93 62.71
CA PHE A 333 -30.79 20.18 62.00
C PHE A 333 -31.99 21.07 61.58
N SER A 334 -32.23 21.17 60.27
CA SER A 334 -33.45 21.73 59.69
C SER A 334 -33.92 20.92 58.49
N TRP A 335 -35.24 20.76 58.34
CA TRP A 335 -35.83 19.95 57.25
C TRP A 335 -35.53 20.52 55.86
N THR A 336 -35.44 21.85 55.72
CA THR A 336 -35.05 22.52 54.46
C THR A 336 -33.57 22.32 54.16
N GLY A 337 -32.69 22.40 55.15
CA GLY A 337 -31.25 22.13 55.00
C GLY A 337 -30.96 20.69 54.57
N LEU A 338 -31.76 19.72 55.02
CA LEU A 338 -31.56 18.31 54.73
C LEU A 338 -31.77 17.95 53.26
N PHE A 339 -32.72 18.61 52.58
CA PHE A 339 -32.95 18.44 51.14
C PHE A 339 -31.78 18.95 50.29
N PHE A 340 -31.36 20.20 50.51
CA PHE A 340 -30.20 20.76 49.82
C PHE A 340 -28.92 19.97 50.13
N TYR A 341 -28.80 19.45 51.34
CA TYR A 341 -27.70 18.59 51.74
C TYR A 341 -27.68 17.27 50.96
N LEU A 342 -28.80 16.55 50.81
CA LEU A 342 -28.81 15.28 50.05
C LEU A 342 -28.39 15.50 48.59
N VAL A 343 -28.80 16.60 47.98
CA VAL A 343 -28.40 16.96 46.61
C VAL A 343 -26.93 17.36 46.56
N PHE A 344 -26.46 18.20 47.48
CA PHE A 344 -25.06 18.66 47.50
C PHE A 344 -24.09 17.53 47.87
N PHE A 345 -24.42 16.73 48.88
CA PHE A 345 -23.60 15.61 49.34
C PHE A 345 -23.45 14.55 48.26
N THR A 346 -24.51 14.18 47.55
CA THR A 346 -24.43 13.17 46.47
C THR A 346 -23.48 13.59 45.34
N PHE A 347 -23.43 14.87 44.99
CA PHE A 347 -22.49 15.38 43.99
C PHE A 347 -21.06 15.49 44.52
N PHE A 348 -20.86 16.12 45.69
CA PHE A 348 -19.53 16.41 46.22
C PHE A 348 -18.82 15.18 46.80
N SER A 349 -19.56 14.27 47.44
CA SER A 349 -19.02 13.00 47.94
C SER A 349 -18.63 12.07 46.80
N ARG A 350 -19.36 12.07 45.68
CA ARG A 350 -19.01 11.30 44.49
C ARG A 350 -17.68 11.74 43.90
N ALA A 351 -17.41 13.05 43.85
CA ALA A 351 -16.11 13.56 43.44
C ALA A 351 -14.99 13.12 44.40
N GLY A 352 -15.20 13.27 45.72
CA GLY A 352 -14.26 12.85 46.75
C GLY A 352 -13.92 11.35 46.72
N LEU A 353 -14.95 10.50 46.64
CA LEU A 353 -14.82 9.05 46.53
C LEU A 353 -14.17 8.63 45.22
N SER A 354 -14.43 9.34 44.12
CA SER A 354 -13.78 9.05 42.83
C SER A 354 -12.28 9.28 42.87
N MET A 355 -11.82 10.34 43.55
CA MET A 355 -10.38 10.60 43.74
C MET A 355 -9.73 9.53 44.61
N ILE A 356 -10.39 9.14 45.72
CA ILE A 356 -9.91 8.07 46.61
C ILE A 356 -9.86 6.73 45.88
N ALA A 357 -10.82 6.42 45.01
CA ALA A 357 -10.83 5.18 44.23
C ALA A 357 -9.80 5.20 43.09
N TYR A 358 -9.53 6.37 42.50
CA TYR A 358 -8.57 6.53 41.42
C TYR A 358 -7.12 6.27 41.86
N ILE A 359 -6.74 6.72 43.06
CA ILE A 359 -5.37 6.58 43.59
C ILE A 359 -4.91 5.10 43.64
N PRO A 360 -5.61 4.16 44.32
CA PRO A 360 -5.20 2.76 44.38
C PRO A 360 -5.36 2.06 43.02
N PHE A 361 -6.33 2.45 42.19
CA PHE A 361 -6.45 1.92 40.82
C PHE A 361 -5.27 2.34 39.93
N SER A 362 -4.77 3.58 40.06
CA SER A 362 -3.60 4.04 39.31
C SER A 362 -2.32 3.29 39.74
N LEU A 363 -2.19 3.01 41.03
CA LEU A 363 -1.00 2.36 41.59
C LEU A 363 -0.98 0.83 41.41
N PHE A 364 -2.14 0.17 41.50
CA PHE A 364 -2.24 -1.30 41.56
C PHE A 364 -3.30 -1.91 40.64
N GLY A 365 -4.08 -1.09 39.93
CA GLY A 365 -5.12 -1.55 39.02
C GLY A 365 -4.55 -2.20 37.77
N VAL A 366 -4.97 -3.42 37.50
CA VAL A 366 -4.67 -4.17 36.27
C VAL A 366 -5.92 -4.22 35.43
N THR A 367 -5.81 -4.01 34.12
CA THR A 367 -6.93 -4.19 33.19
C THR A 367 -6.61 -5.29 32.19
N THR A 368 -7.52 -6.26 32.07
CA THR A 368 -7.41 -7.38 31.13
C THR A 368 -8.58 -7.35 30.16
N LEU A 369 -8.28 -7.22 28.87
CA LEU A 369 -9.25 -7.45 27.79
C LEU A 369 -9.04 -8.88 27.28
N ARG A 370 -10.09 -9.69 27.30
CA ARG A 370 -10.07 -11.08 26.81
C ARG A 370 -11.19 -11.30 25.82
N ILE A 371 -10.84 -11.72 24.61
CA ILE A 371 -11.73 -12.05 23.51
C ILE A 371 -11.66 -13.56 23.29
N THR A 372 -12.79 -14.25 23.42
CA THR A 372 -12.95 -15.67 23.06
C THR A 372 -14.10 -15.83 22.06
N PRO A 373 -14.31 -17.01 21.44
CA PRO A 373 -15.34 -17.18 20.41
C PRO A 373 -16.76 -16.94 20.97
N ALA A 374 -16.94 -17.20 22.27
CA ALA A 374 -18.21 -17.10 22.96
C ALA A 374 -18.44 -15.77 23.71
N LYS A 375 -17.39 -15.03 24.09
CA LYS A 375 -17.55 -13.80 24.89
C LYS A 375 -16.40 -12.81 24.75
N ILE A 376 -16.71 -11.53 24.93
CA ILE A 376 -15.75 -10.44 25.05
C ILE A 376 -15.81 -9.94 26.49
N SER A 377 -14.77 -10.16 27.28
CA SER A 377 -14.73 -9.73 28.68
C SER A 377 -13.65 -8.68 28.88
N LEU A 378 -14.01 -7.57 29.52
CA LEU A 378 -13.08 -6.57 30.01
C LEU A 378 -13.17 -6.53 31.53
N ILE A 379 -12.10 -6.93 32.19
CA ILE A 379 -12.05 -7.08 33.65
C ILE A 379 -10.93 -6.22 34.18
N SER A 380 -11.25 -5.34 35.12
CA SER A 380 -10.26 -4.58 35.90
C SER A 380 -10.13 -5.21 37.28
N LYS A 381 -8.90 -5.41 37.76
CA LYS A 381 -8.61 -6.02 39.06
C LYS A 381 -7.77 -5.08 39.91
N ILE A 382 -8.13 -4.93 41.18
CA ILE A 382 -7.30 -4.27 42.20
C ILE A 382 -7.27 -5.19 43.41
N PHE A 383 -6.09 -5.57 43.91
CA PHE A 383 -5.93 -6.45 45.08
C PHE A 383 -6.82 -7.72 45.05
N GLY A 384 -6.99 -8.33 43.87
CA GLY A 384 -7.79 -9.55 43.68
C GLY A 384 -9.30 -9.33 43.51
N VAL A 385 -9.82 -8.14 43.79
CA VAL A 385 -11.24 -7.79 43.58
C VAL A 385 -11.48 -7.44 42.12
N GLN A 386 -12.44 -8.09 41.49
CA GLN A 386 -12.77 -7.91 40.07
C GLN A 386 -13.88 -6.86 39.90
N TYR A 387 -13.64 -5.90 39.03
CA TYR A 387 -14.56 -4.84 38.65
C TYR A 387 -14.74 -4.85 37.13
N GLY A 388 -15.99 -4.93 36.67
CA GLY A 388 -16.33 -4.97 35.25
C GLY A 388 -17.45 -5.97 34.97
N GLN A 389 -18.26 -5.67 33.96
CA GLN A 389 -19.29 -6.58 33.47
C GLN A 389 -18.74 -7.34 32.24
N PRO A 390 -18.91 -8.66 32.14
CA PRO A 390 -18.65 -9.37 30.89
C PRO A 390 -19.60 -8.84 29.81
N PHE A 391 -19.06 -8.39 28.69
CA PHE A 391 -19.88 -8.01 27.54
C PHE A 391 -20.29 -9.29 26.81
N ILE A 392 -21.60 -9.53 26.71
CA ILE A 392 -22.14 -10.70 26.02
C ILE A 392 -22.24 -10.33 24.53
N GLY A 393 -21.30 -10.84 23.73
CA GLY A 393 -21.29 -10.75 22.28
C GLY A 393 -20.36 -11.81 21.70
N HIS A 394 -20.74 -12.44 20.59
CA HIS A 394 -19.94 -13.48 19.95
C HIS A 394 -18.83 -12.86 19.09
N ARG A 395 -17.73 -13.60 18.86
CA ARG A 395 -16.64 -13.16 17.96
C ARG A 395 -17.15 -12.83 16.54
N SER A 396 -18.17 -13.55 16.08
CA SER A 396 -18.85 -13.33 14.80
C SER A 396 -19.53 -11.96 14.67
N ASP A 397 -19.82 -11.32 15.79
CA ASP A 397 -20.57 -10.06 15.81
C ASP A 397 -19.63 -8.85 15.74
N ILE A 398 -18.31 -9.06 15.76
CA ILE A 398 -17.32 -8.00 15.60
C ILE A 398 -17.30 -7.57 14.13
N THR A 399 -17.81 -6.38 13.85
CA THR A 399 -17.99 -5.88 12.47
C THR A 399 -16.86 -4.97 12.03
N LYS A 400 -16.20 -4.27 12.95
CA LYS A 400 -15.22 -3.21 12.62
C LYS A 400 -14.28 -2.92 13.79
N VAL A 401 -13.00 -2.75 13.47
CA VAL A 401 -12.01 -2.11 14.37
C VAL A 401 -11.77 -0.70 13.84
N GLU A 402 -11.98 0.30 14.68
CA GLU A 402 -11.88 1.72 14.30
C GLU A 402 -10.87 2.45 15.17
N LEU A 403 -9.87 3.05 14.53
CA LEU A 403 -8.91 3.96 15.16
C LEU A 403 -9.42 5.39 15.02
N SER A 404 -9.70 6.04 16.15
CA SER A 404 -10.01 7.47 16.14
C SER A 404 -8.74 8.28 15.90
N PRO A 405 -8.73 9.24 14.96
CA PRO A 405 -7.57 10.06 14.67
C PRO A 405 -7.22 10.98 15.84
N VAL A 406 -6.00 11.52 15.84
CA VAL A 406 -5.62 12.61 16.75
C VAL A 406 -6.48 13.83 16.40
N LEU A 407 -7.48 14.12 17.21
CA LEU A 407 -8.33 15.29 17.03
C LEU A 407 -7.80 16.44 17.89
N TYR A 408 -7.82 17.65 17.35
CA TYR A 408 -7.59 18.86 18.14
C TYR A 408 -8.95 19.49 18.43
N GLN A 409 -9.40 19.41 19.68
CA GLN A 409 -10.61 20.10 20.12
C GLN A 409 -10.24 21.42 20.75
N LYS A 410 -10.96 22.50 20.42
CA LYS A 410 -10.78 23.78 21.12
C LYS A 410 -11.36 23.68 22.53
N ASP A 411 -10.58 24.03 23.53
CA ASP A 411 -11.08 24.19 24.90
C ASP A 411 -11.98 25.44 25.01
N SER A 412 -12.53 25.64 26.21
CA SER A 412 -13.38 26.77 26.57
C SER A 412 -12.71 28.13 26.33
N ASP A 413 -11.39 28.16 26.25
CA ASP A 413 -10.56 29.36 26.06
C ASP A 413 -10.06 29.48 24.60
N GLY A 414 -10.49 28.60 23.69
CA GLY A 414 -10.19 28.63 22.27
C GLY A 414 -8.87 27.96 21.85
N ASN A 415 -8.14 27.34 22.79
CA ASN A 415 -6.87 26.65 22.51
C ASN A 415 -7.11 25.22 22.00
N SER A 416 -6.35 24.81 21.00
CA SER A 416 -6.41 23.45 20.45
C SER A 416 -5.80 22.42 21.41
N VAL A 417 -6.65 21.73 22.17
CA VAL A 417 -6.28 20.60 23.03
C VAL A 417 -6.25 19.30 22.23
N LYS A 418 -5.11 18.60 22.32
CA LYS A 418 -4.88 17.32 21.65
C LYS A 418 -5.69 16.21 22.33
N VAL A 419 -6.65 15.64 21.61
CA VAL A 419 -7.41 14.44 22.03
C VAL A 419 -6.62 13.21 21.59
N HIS A 420 -6.24 12.37 22.56
CA HIS A 420 -5.48 11.14 22.30
C HIS A 420 -6.30 10.12 21.49
N PRO A 421 -5.65 9.35 20.58
CA PRO A 421 -6.32 8.36 19.75
C PRO A 421 -6.92 7.24 20.61
N LYS A 422 -7.97 6.59 20.13
CA LYS A 422 -8.71 5.54 20.85
C LYS A 422 -9.00 4.37 19.91
N ILE A 423 -8.92 3.14 20.42
CA ILE A 423 -9.35 1.92 19.71
C ILE A 423 -10.82 1.67 20.01
N ASN A 424 -11.67 1.67 18.99
CA ASN A 424 -13.08 1.31 19.12
C ASN A 424 -13.31 -0.05 18.47
N ILE A 425 -13.85 -1.00 19.24
CA ILE A 425 -14.26 -2.31 18.72
C ILE A 425 -15.79 -2.28 18.58
N TRP A 426 -16.28 -2.47 17.36
CA TRP A 426 -17.71 -2.50 17.08
C TRP A 426 -18.23 -3.93 17.10
N VAL A 427 -19.26 -4.18 17.91
CA VAL A 427 -19.97 -5.46 18.01
C VAL A 427 -21.42 -5.22 17.58
N GLY A 428 -21.76 -5.53 16.32
CA GLY A 428 -23.00 -5.12 15.67
C GLY A 428 -23.17 -3.59 15.65
N VAL A 429 -24.23 -3.08 16.29
CA VAL A 429 -24.51 -1.64 16.47
C VAL A 429 -23.95 -1.06 17.77
N LYS A 430 -23.38 -1.88 18.66
CA LYS A 430 -22.85 -1.43 19.95
C LYS A 430 -21.36 -1.09 19.81
N LYS A 431 -21.01 0.14 20.18
CA LYS A 431 -19.63 0.62 20.22
C LYS A 431 -18.99 0.28 21.56
N CYS A 432 -17.99 -0.60 21.56
CA CYS A 432 -17.09 -0.73 22.69
C CYS A 432 -16.08 0.42 22.61
N THR A 433 -16.39 1.53 23.29
CA THR A 433 -15.52 2.70 23.32
C THR A 433 -14.33 2.50 24.27
N SER A 434 -13.15 2.94 23.85
CA SER A 434 -11.89 2.91 24.62
C SER A 434 -11.83 3.92 25.79
N ASN A 435 -12.94 4.37 26.37
CA ASN A 435 -12.86 5.04 27.69
C ASN A 435 -12.36 4.09 28.79
N THR A 436 -12.31 2.79 28.49
CA THR A 436 -12.01 1.70 29.43
C THR A 436 -10.61 1.11 29.25
N ILE A 437 -9.88 1.48 28.20
CA ILE A 437 -8.46 1.12 27.96
C ILE A 437 -7.60 2.35 28.27
N ASN A 438 -7.72 2.81 29.51
CA ASN A 438 -7.12 4.06 29.95
C ASN A 438 -5.67 3.80 30.36
N GLY A 439 -4.69 4.36 29.64
CA GLY A 439 -3.28 4.34 30.05
C GLY A 439 -2.28 3.85 29.01
N LEU A 440 -2.75 3.57 27.79
CA LEU A 440 -1.88 3.27 26.66
C LEU A 440 -1.35 4.55 26.02
N THR A 441 -0.10 4.52 25.61
CA THR A 441 0.54 5.56 24.81
C THR A 441 0.08 5.46 23.34
N PRO A 442 0.12 6.56 22.56
CA PRO A 442 -0.28 6.52 21.15
C PRO A 442 0.42 5.43 20.30
N PRO A 443 1.72 5.14 20.49
CA PRO A 443 2.38 4.02 19.80
C PRO A 443 1.84 2.64 20.24
N GLU A 444 1.46 2.47 21.51
CA GLU A 444 0.85 1.21 21.99
C GLU A 444 -0.57 1.03 21.45
N ILE A 445 -1.31 2.12 21.25
CA ILE A 445 -2.65 2.11 20.65
C ILE A 445 -2.58 1.70 19.18
N ASP A 446 -1.63 2.25 18.43
CA ASP A 446 -1.41 1.90 17.02
C ASP A 446 -0.96 0.44 16.89
N TRP A 447 -0.02 0.02 17.76
CA TRP A 447 0.44 -1.38 17.83
C TRP A 447 -0.69 -2.37 18.11
N LEU A 448 -1.47 -2.11 19.17
CA LEU A 448 -2.55 -3.01 19.57
C LEU A 448 -3.68 -3.07 18.55
N ALA A 449 -3.94 -1.98 17.83
CA ALA A 449 -4.94 -1.97 16.77
C ALA A 449 -4.51 -2.87 15.59
N HIS A 450 -3.22 -2.86 15.24
CA HIS A 450 -2.66 -3.76 14.24
C HIS A 450 -2.69 -5.23 14.69
N GLU A 451 -2.26 -5.56 15.91
CA GLU A 451 -2.33 -6.92 16.44
C GLU A 451 -3.78 -7.46 16.52
N LEU A 452 -4.74 -6.62 16.89
CA LEU A 452 -6.17 -6.97 16.92
C LEU A 452 -6.75 -7.16 15.50
N SER A 453 -6.40 -6.26 14.58
CA SER A 453 -6.79 -6.34 13.16
C SER A 453 -6.29 -7.62 12.52
N ASP A 454 -5.02 -7.95 12.74
CA ASP A 454 -4.39 -9.15 12.19
C ASP A 454 -5.01 -10.43 12.74
N TRP A 455 -5.30 -10.46 14.05
CA TRP A 455 -5.93 -11.63 14.67
C TRP A 455 -7.42 -11.80 14.30
N LEU A 456 -8.15 -10.70 14.09
CA LEU A 456 -9.56 -10.71 13.68
C LEU A 456 -9.74 -10.84 12.16
N ASN A 457 -8.69 -10.64 11.36
CA ASN A 457 -8.75 -10.53 9.90
C ASN A 457 -9.76 -9.46 9.43
N LEU A 458 -9.80 -8.32 10.13
CA LEU A 458 -10.71 -7.21 9.84
C LEU A 458 -9.90 -5.93 9.54
N PRO A 459 -10.30 -5.12 8.54
CA PRO A 459 -9.58 -3.90 8.23
C PRO A 459 -9.74 -2.85 9.33
N ILE A 460 -8.65 -2.15 9.65
CA ILE A 460 -8.69 -0.96 10.50
C ILE A 460 -9.30 0.19 9.71
N SER A 461 -10.44 0.69 10.16
CA SER A 461 -10.98 1.95 9.66
C SER A 461 -10.39 3.11 10.46
N ARG A 462 -9.85 4.10 9.78
CA ARG A 462 -9.52 5.39 10.40
C ARG A 462 -10.79 6.24 10.37
N GLY A 463 -11.24 6.67 11.55
CA GLY A 463 -12.46 7.49 11.72
C GLY A 463 -12.23 8.95 11.40
#